data_AF-A0A3D0YLZ1-F1
#
_entry.id   AF-A0A3D0YLZ1-F1
#
_cell.length_a   1.000
_cell.length_b   1.000
_cell.length_c   1.000
_cell.angle_alpha   90.00
_cell.angle_beta   90.00
_cell.angle_gamma   90.00
#
_symmetry.space_group_name_H-M   'P 1'
#
loop_
_entity.id
_entity.type
_entity.pdbx_description
1 polymer ?
#
loop_
_entity_poly.entity_id
_entity_poly.type
_entity_poly.pdbx_seq_one_letter_code
_entity_poly.pdbx_strand_id
1 'polypeptide(L)'
;SRQRNEVKKQNHSYNRPKDIAITSLNKLEPLLTKKLGSRPSGVPLCRWMLGLTHPHPVLDEKLQRINELHSRLRFDPQRAPTNTQDDLANLTNELRRFLKKNR
;
A
#
# COMPACT_ATOMS: atom_id res chain seq x y z
N SER A 1 3.83 41.32 -13.15
CA SER A 1 3.85 40.51 -11.91
C SER A 1 3.10 39.21 -12.12
N ARG A 2 3.77 38.05 -12.14
CA ARG A 2 3.14 36.74 -12.31
C ARG A 2 2.91 36.13 -10.92
N GLN A 3 1.69 36.22 -10.39
CA GLN A 3 1.29 35.52 -9.18
C GLN A 3 1.24 34.01 -9.48
N ARG A 4 2.22 33.26 -8.97
CA ARG A 4 2.12 31.80 -8.84
C ARG A 4 1.08 31.52 -7.76
N ASN A 5 -0.09 31.06 -8.17
CA ASN A 5 -1.04 30.42 -7.27
C ASN A 5 -0.36 29.19 -6.67
N GLU A 6 0.15 29.32 -5.45
CA GLU A 6 0.54 28.22 -4.59
C GLU A 6 -0.71 27.47 -4.16
N VAL A 7 -1.31 26.70 -5.06
CA VAL A 7 -2.18 25.60 -4.66
C VAL A 7 -1.25 24.54 -4.07
N LYS A 8 -0.80 24.77 -2.84
CA LYS A 8 -0.29 23.73 -1.97
C LYS A 8 -1.42 22.72 -1.88
N LYS A 9 -1.39 21.71 -2.76
CA LYS A 9 -2.11 20.45 -2.56
C LYS A 9 -1.76 20.05 -1.14
N GLN A 10 -2.68 20.32 -0.21
CA GLN A 10 -2.63 19.73 1.10
C GLN A 10 -2.69 18.24 0.82
N ASN A 11 -1.53 17.61 0.80
CA ASN A 11 -1.45 16.17 0.87
C ASN A 11 -2.12 15.84 2.20
N HIS A 12 -3.42 15.54 2.16
CA HIS A 12 -4.10 14.82 3.21
C HIS A 12 -3.45 13.42 3.25
N SER A 13 -2.20 13.39 3.69
CA SER A 13 -1.55 12.18 4.15
C SER A 13 -2.42 11.71 5.30
N TYR A 14 -3.08 10.58 5.07
CA TYR A 14 -3.82 9.87 6.09
C TYR A 14 -3.00 9.86 7.39
N ASN A 15 -3.55 10.48 8.43
CA ASN A 15 -2.90 10.56 9.73
C ASN A 15 -3.11 9.20 10.41
N ARG A 16 -2.07 8.36 10.41
CA ARG A 16 -2.14 6.99 10.93
C ARG A 16 -2.24 7.01 12.47
N PRO A 17 -3.17 6.25 13.08
CA PRO A 17 -3.13 5.97 14.51
C PRO A 17 -1.79 5.37 14.96
N LYS A 18 -1.27 5.82 16.11
CA LYS A 18 0.09 5.50 16.61
C LYS A 18 0.26 4.03 17.05
N ASP A 19 -0.85 3.34 17.29
CA ASP A 19 -1.00 1.98 17.79
C ASP A 19 -1.01 0.90 16.69
N ILE A 20 -1.02 1.30 15.42
CA ILE A 20 -1.11 0.34 14.31
C ILE A 20 0.27 -0.20 13.93
N ALA A 21 0.42 -1.52 13.99
CA ALA A 21 1.62 -2.24 13.55
C ALA A 21 2.06 -1.85 12.13
N ILE A 22 3.35 -1.51 12.00
CA ILE A 22 3.95 -1.16 10.71
C ILE A 22 4.40 -2.44 10.00
N THR A 23 3.63 -2.86 9.01
CA THR A 23 4.03 -3.93 8.09
C THR A 23 4.85 -3.42 6.91
N SER A 24 5.54 -4.34 6.21
CA SER A 24 6.27 -4.07 4.96
C SER A 24 5.42 -3.41 3.88
N LEU A 25 4.10 -3.67 3.84
CA LEU A 25 3.18 -3.09 2.87
C LEU A 25 3.19 -1.55 2.87
N ASN A 26 3.39 -0.93 4.04
CA ASN A 26 3.42 0.53 4.17
C ASN A 26 4.55 1.18 3.35
N LYS A 27 5.63 0.44 3.10
CA LYS A 27 6.76 0.92 2.30
C LYS A 27 6.40 1.08 0.81
N LEU A 28 5.29 0.49 0.36
CA LEU A 28 4.80 0.62 -1.02
C LEU A 28 3.93 1.86 -1.23
N GLU A 29 3.39 2.48 -0.18
CA GLU A 29 2.47 3.61 -0.31
C GLU A 29 3.00 4.73 -1.23
N PRO A 30 4.27 5.19 -1.15
CA PRO A 30 4.80 6.19 -2.08
C PRO A 30 4.83 5.74 -3.56
N LEU A 31 4.99 4.44 -3.82
CA LEU A 31 4.97 3.89 -5.17
C LEU A 31 3.55 3.72 -5.69
N LEU A 32 2.64 3.26 -4.84
CA LEU A 32 1.21 3.20 -5.14
C LEU A 32 0.67 4.60 -5.44
N THR A 33 1.10 5.63 -4.71
CA THR A 33 0.66 7.01 -4.95
C THR A 33 1.05 7.49 -6.35
N LYS A 34 2.19 7.04 -6.86
CA LYS A 34 2.64 7.36 -8.23
C LYS A 34 1.82 6.66 -9.31
N LYS A 35 1.20 5.51 -8.99
CA LYS A 35 0.46 4.69 -9.97
C LYS A 35 -1.05 4.89 -9.91
N LEU A 36 -1.61 5.05 -8.72
CA LEU A 36 -3.04 5.17 -8.46
C LEU A 36 -3.47 6.61 -8.08
N GLY A 37 -2.53 7.55 -7.95
CA GLY A 37 -2.80 8.88 -7.41
C GLY A 37 -2.83 8.90 -5.89
N SER A 38 -3.19 10.01 -5.25
CA SER A 38 -3.23 10.08 -3.78
C SER A 38 -4.30 9.15 -3.20
N ARG A 39 -3.96 8.41 -2.14
CA ARG A 39 -4.93 7.58 -1.41
C ARG A 39 -6.04 8.48 -0.83
N PRO A 40 -7.33 8.20 -1.09
CA PRO A 40 -8.41 8.97 -0.49
C PRO A 40 -8.44 8.83 1.03
N SER A 41 -8.86 9.89 1.73
CA SER A 41 -9.02 9.88 3.18
C SER A 41 -10.04 8.81 3.59
N GLY A 42 -9.80 8.11 4.70
CA GLY A 42 -10.65 7.04 5.21
C GLY A 42 -10.54 5.69 4.46
N VAL A 43 -9.84 5.62 3.32
CA VAL A 43 -9.67 4.34 2.58
C VAL A 43 -8.46 3.57 3.14
N PRO A 44 -8.62 2.31 3.59
CA PRO A 44 -7.50 1.49 4.03
C PRO A 44 -6.48 1.23 2.92
N LEU A 45 -5.18 1.17 3.28
CA LEU A 45 -4.08 0.94 2.34
C LEU A 45 -4.31 -0.31 1.46
N CYS A 46 -4.79 -1.40 2.05
CA CYS A 46 -5.05 -2.63 1.30
C CYS A 46 -6.16 -2.47 0.26
N ARG A 47 -7.27 -1.82 0.64
CA ARG A 47 -8.39 -1.59 -0.28
C ARG A 47 -7.99 -0.67 -1.43
N TRP A 48 -7.20 0.35 -1.13
CA TRP A 48 -6.68 1.25 -2.17
C TRP A 48 -5.70 0.54 -3.11
N MET A 49 -4.82 -0.32 -2.58
CA MET A 49 -3.87 -1.11 -3.37
C MET A 49 -4.57 -2.03 -4.38
N LEU A 50 -5.74 -2.58 -4.05
CA LEU A 50 -6.55 -3.38 -4.99
C LEU A 50 -6.92 -2.61 -6.27
N GLY A 51 -6.85 -1.27 -6.28
CA GLY A 51 -7.01 -0.49 -7.51
C GLY A 51 -5.97 -0.81 -8.60
N LEU A 52 -4.85 -1.46 -8.26
CA LEU A 52 -3.85 -1.92 -9.23
C LEU A 52 -4.34 -3.07 -10.12
N THR A 53 -5.42 -3.78 -9.75
CA THR A 53 -5.95 -4.89 -10.56
C THR A 53 -6.49 -4.41 -11.90
N HIS A 54 -7.02 -3.19 -11.96
CA HIS A 54 -7.56 -2.63 -13.20
C HIS A 54 -6.49 -2.43 -14.29
N PRO A 55 -5.35 -1.76 -14.04
CA PRO A 55 -4.26 -1.68 -15.02
C PRO A 55 -3.46 -2.98 -15.14
N HIS A 56 -3.47 -3.85 -14.12
CA HIS A 56 -2.63 -5.05 -14.07
C HIS A 56 -3.39 -6.25 -13.48
N PRO A 57 -4.26 -6.92 -14.25
CA PRO A 57 -5.09 -8.02 -13.76
C PRO A 57 -4.24 -9.22 -13.29
N VAL A 58 -3.05 -9.39 -13.85
CA VAL A 58 -2.06 -10.42 -13.43
C VAL A 58 -1.61 -10.29 -11.98
N LEU A 59 -1.87 -9.16 -11.33
CA LEU A 59 -1.52 -8.94 -9.93
C LEU A 59 -2.63 -9.33 -8.96
N ASP A 60 -3.85 -9.64 -9.42
CA ASP A 60 -5.01 -9.80 -8.53
C ASP A 60 -4.76 -10.82 -7.42
N GLU A 61 -4.39 -12.06 -7.76
CA GLU A 61 -4.07 -13.10 -6.78
C GLU A 61 -2.97 -12.67 -5.79
N LYS A 62 -1.94 -11.98 -6.28
CA LYS A 62 -0.83 -11.49 -5.46
C LYS A 62 -1.30 -10.39 -4.50
N LEU A 63 -2.16 -9.49 -4.95
CA LEU A 63 -2.70 -8.40 -4.15
C LEU A 63 -3.68 -8.92 -3.09
N GLN A 64 -4.50 -9.93 -3.43
CA GLN A 64 -5.35 -10.64 -2.47
C GLN A 64 -4.51 -11.30 -1.38
N ARG A 65 -3.43 -12.00 -1.76
CA ARG A 65 -2.55 -12.65 -0.79
C ARG A 65 -1.86 -11.62 0.13
N ILE A 66 -1.37 -10.52 -0.42
CA ILE A 66 -0.78 -9.42 0.37
C ILE A 66 -1.82 -8.85 1.35
N ASN A 67 -3.06 -8.64 0.91
CA ASN A 67 -4.15 -8.14 1.74
C ASN A 67 -4.47 -9.09 2.91
N GLU A 68 -4.52 -10.39 2.64
CA GLU A 68 -4.75 -11.42 3.66
C GLU A 68 -3.65 -11.41 4.73
N LEU A 69 -2.38 -11.49 4.30
CA LEU A 69 -1.25 -11.52 5.24
C LEU A 69 -1.13 -10.21 6.04
N HIS A 70 -1.36 -9.06 5.39
CA HIS A 70 -1.36 -7.77 6.07
C HIS A 70 -2.49 -7.68 7.11
N SER A 71 -3.70 -8.11 6.75
CA SER A 71 -4.85 -8.09 7.66
C SER A 71 -4.61 -9.02 8.85
N ARG A 72 -4.06 -10.22 8.61
CA ARG A 72 -3.71 -11.17 9.68
C ARG A 72 -2.70 -10.58 10.65
N LEU A 73 -1.60 -9.99 10.15
CA LEU A 73 -0.59 -9.36 11.01
C LEU A 73 -1.12 -8.14 11.78
N ARG A 74 -2.15 -7.46 11.25
CA ARG A 74 -2.70 -6.25 11.88
C ARG A 74 -3.77 -6.56 12.91
N PHE A 75 -4.62 -7.55 12.67
CA PHE A 75 -5.79 -7.84 13.50
C PHE A 75 -5.63 -9.10 14.35
N ASP A 76 -4.78 -10.04 13.94
CA ASP A 76 -4.55 -11.30 14.66
C ASP A 76 -3.05 -11.69 14.65
N PRO A 77 -2.17 -10.84 15.20
CA PRO A 77 -0.72 -11.09 15.18
C PRO A 77 -0.32 -12.32 16.00
N GLN A 78 -1.07 -12.67 17.04
CA GLN A 78 -0.77 -13.79 17.94
C GLN A 78 -0.98 -15.16 17.28
N ARG A 79 -1.87 -15.25 16.27
CA ARG A 79 -2.11 -16.47 15.49
C ARG A 79 -1.37 -16.48 14.16
N ALA A 80 -0.59 -15.44 13.85
CA ALA A 80 0.17 -15.40 12.62
C ALA A 80 1.41 -16.32 12.75
N PRO A 81 1.63 -17.27 11.81
CA PRO A 81 2.88 -18.01 11.75
C PRO A 81 4.08 -17.05 11.71
N THR A 82 5.21 -17.43 12.31
CA THR A 82 6.44 -16.60 12.36
C THR A 82 6.86 -16.12 10.96
N ASN A 83 6.68 -16.97 9.95
CA ASN A 83 7.06 -16.69 8.56
C ASN A 83 6.13 -15.67 7.86
N THR A 84 4.98 -15.32 8.45
CA THR A 84 3.99 -14.43 7.83
C THR A 84 4.56 -13.03 7.53
N GLN A 85 5.45 -12.54 8.41
CA GLN A 85 6.10 -11.25 8.21
C GLN A 85 7.08 -11.28 7.02
N ASP A 86 7.85 -12.36 6.91
CA ASP A 86 8.79 -12.57 5.81
C ASP A 86 8.07 -12.80 4.48
N ASP A 87 7.00 -13.60 4.48
CA ASP A 87 6.15 -13.83 3.31
C ASP A 87 5.54 -12.51 2.81
N LEU A 88 5.01 -11.69 3.73
CA LEU A 88 4.49 -10.37 3.38
C LEU A 88 5.61 -9.48 2.82
N ALA A 89 6.81 -9.51 3.41
CA ALA A 89 7.95 -8.74 2.93
C ALA A 89 8.39 -9.16 1.52
N ASN A 90 8.43 -10.46 1.25
CA ASN A 90 8.78 -11.03 -0.06
C ASN A 90 7.78 -10.62 -1.14
N LEU A 91 6.48 -10.83 -0.88
CA LEU A 91 5.43 -10.43 -1.82
C LEU A 91 5.40 -8.91 -2.07
N THR A 92 5.61 -8.12 -1.01
CA THR A 92 5.73 -6.67 -1.10
C THR A 92 6.93 -6.27 -1.98
N ASN A 93 8.08 -6.94 -1.82
CA ASN A 93 9.27 -6.68 -2.62
C ASN A 93 9.11 -7.07 -4.09
N GLU A 94 8.44 -8.18 -4.36
CA GLU A 94 8.10 -8.58 -5.73
C GLU A 94 7.18 -7.56 -6.39
N LEU A 95 6.12 -7.13 -5.70
CA LEU A 95 5.22 -6.09 -6.18
C LEU A 95 5.99 -4.79 -6.42
N ARG A 96 6.91 -4.42 -5.52
CA ARG A 96 7.80 -3.26 -5.69
C ARG A 96 8.60 -3.35 -6.99
N ARG A 97 9.20 -4.52 -7.27
CA ARG A 97 10.00 -4.76 -8.48
C ARG A 97 9.12 -4.67 -9.73
N PHE A 98 7.93 -5.28 -9.70
CA PHE A 98 6.98 -5.22 -10.80
C PHE A 98 6.56 -3.77 -11.13
N LEU A 99 6.18 -2.99 -10.12
CA LEU A 99 5.76 -1.60 -10.30
C LEU A 99 6.90 -0.67 -10.77
N LYS A 100 8.15 -1.00 -10.42
CA LYS A 100 9.34 -0.29 -10.93
C LYS A 100 9.68 -0.65 -12.37
N LYS A 101 9.46 -1.91 -12.77
CA LYS A 101 9.75 -2.37 -14.13
C LYS A 101 8.71 -1.84 -15.13
N ASN A 102 7.45 -1.82 -14.73
CA ASN A 102 6.34 -1.30 -15.54
C ASN A 102 6.12 0.20 -15.29
N ARG A 103 7.18 0.99 -15.09
CA ARG A 103 7.06 2.38 -14.63
C ARG A 103 6.61 3.31 -15.74
#